data_AF-A0A1S8BNV0-F1
#
_entry.id   AF-A0A1S8BNV0-F1
#
_cell.length_a   1.000
_cell.length_b   1.000
_cell.length_c   1.000
_cell.angle_alpha   90.00
_cell.angle_beta   90.00
_cell.angle_gamma   90.00
#
_symmetry.space_group_name_H-M   'P 1'
#
loop_
_entity.id
_entity.type
_entity.pdbx_description
1 polymer ?
#
loop_
_entity_poly.entity_id
_entity_poly.type
_entity_poly.pdbx_seq_one_letter_code
_entity_poly.pdbx_strand_id
1 'polypeptide(L)'
;MYPDDDRDPRERGLVTTIPTDPPMLNWLYADKDALFVTHGNRTQSIAHVVGPWDWTDDEQGVTLEGWEGFVAVELDEAEAVDGLRWQLYYDRWDDSLGKGKAVGGRRVLPVSLERRVLPEELRKQEEEEAERKMQVKSTGDLKTKLDLKDPKEHRPWK
;
A
#
# COMPACT_ATOMS: atom_id res chain seq x y z
N MET A 1 -0.39 7.53 -11.25
CA MET A 1 -0.75 6.31 -12.01
C MET A 1 -0.08 5.12 -11.36
N TYR A 2 -0.74 3.97 -11.27
CA TYR A 2 -0.06 2.74 -10.85
C TYR A 2 1.00 2.37 -11.90
N PRO A 3 2.24 2.00 -11.49
CA PRO A 3 3.35 1.77 -12.41
C PRO A 3 3.23 0.37 -13.01
N ASP A 4 2.26 0.15 -13.88
CA ASP A 4 2.10 -1.09 -14.63
C ASP A 4 1.69 -0.74 -16.06
N ASP A 5 2.68 -0.76 -16.96
CA ASP A 5 2.50 -0.35 -18.35
C ASP A 5 1.73 -1.40 -19.17
N ASP A 6 1.61 -2.63 -18.66
CA ASP A 6 0.90 -3.73 -19.31
C ASP A 6 -0.63 -3.65 -19.09
N ARG A 7 -1.10 -2.83 -18.12
CA ARG A 7 -2.53 -2.60 -17.87
C ARG A 7 -3.10 -1.54 -18.81
N ASP A 8 -4.17 -1.91 -19.51
CA ASP A 8 -4.94 -1.02 -20.39
C ASP A 8 -6.45 -1.10 -20.05
N PRO A 9 -7.09 0.02 -19.63
CA PRO A 9 -6.50 1.34 -19.40
C PRO A 9 -5.55 1.34 -18.20
N ARG A 10 -4.57 2.25 -18.22
CA ARG A 10 -3.73 2.49 -17.05
C ARG A 10 -4.61 2.80 -15.84
N GLU A 11 -4.34 2.15 -14.72
CA GLU A 11 -5.15 2.31 -13.51
C GLU A 11 -4.61 3.41 -12.59
N ARG A 12 -5.53 4.11 -11.93
CA ARG A 12 -5.19 5.01 -10.82
C ARG A 12 -4.97 4.17 -9.57
N GLY A 13 -3.71 4.09 -9.12
CA GLY A 13 -3.36 3.48 -7.84
C GLY A 13 -3.44 4.48 -6.68
N LEU A 14 -3.69 3.98 -5.47
CA LEU A 14 -3.62 4.76 -4.24
C LEU A 14 -2.35 4.38 -3.47
N VAL A 15 -1.66 5.38 -2.91
CA VAL A 15 -0.39 5.18 -2.18
C VAL A 15 -0.56 5.47 -0.71
N THR A 16 0.25 4.80 0.10
CA THR A 16 0.39 5.04 1.53
C THR A 16 1.87 5.09 1.91
N THR A 17 2.18 5.91 2.92
CA THR A 17 3.52 6.15 3.44
C THR A 17 3.69 5.51 4.82
N ILE A 18 3.08 4.33 5.03
CA ILE A 18 3.21 3.60 6.30
C ILE A 18 4.70 3.45 6.63
N PRO A 19 5.13 3.93 7.80
CA PRO A 19 6.54 4.01 8.13
C PRO A 19 7.08 2.63 8.51
N THR A 20 7.71 1.96 7.56
CA THR A 20 8.88 1.13 7.87
C THR A 20 10.11 2.03 7.77
N ASP A 21 11.13 1.79 8.57
CA ASP A 21 12.35 2.61 8.54
C ASP A 21 13.36 1.93 7.58
N PRO A 22 13.62 2.42 6.35
CA PRO A 22 13.29 3.72 5.75
C PRO A 22 11.89 3.79 5.13
N PRO A 23 11.25 4.98 5.08
CA PRO A 23 9.89 5.12 4.57
C PRO A 23 9.82 4.63 3.12
N MET A 24 8.98 3.63 2.88
CA MET A 24 8.76 3.06 1.55
C MET A 24 7.41 3.51 1.02
N LEU A 25 7.38 3.90 -0.26
CA LEU A 25 6.14 4.12 -0.99
C LEU A 25 5.45 2.76 -1.17
N ASN A 26 4.29 2.59 -0.55
CA ASN A 26 3.46 1.40 -0.69
C ASN A 26 2.19 1.72 -1.46
N TRP A 27 1.74 0.78 -2.28
CA TRP A 27 0.46 0.82 -2.97
C TRP A 27 -0.59 0.13 -2.11
N LEU A 28 -1.77 0.73 -2.00
CA LEU A 28 -2.95 0.09 -1.44
C LEU A 28 -3.58 -0.82 -2.50
N TYR A 29 -3.93 -2.04 -2.10
CA TYR A 29 -4.57 -3.03 -2.95
C TYR A 29 -5.47 -3.96 -2.14
N ALA A 30 -6.47 -4.55 -2.78
CA ALA A 30 -7.22 -5.66 -2.23
C ALA A 30 -6.62 -6.97 -2.72
N ASP A 31 -6.32 -7.88 -1.79
CA ASP A 31 -5.86 -9.23 -2.13
C ASP A 31 -6.92 -9.93 -3.01
N LYS A 32 -6.50 -10.49 -4.15
CA LYS A 32 -7.42 -11.06 -5.13
C LYS A 32 -8.11 -12.35 -4.66
N ASP A 33 -7.48 -13.05 -3.72
CA ASP A 33 -7.90 -14.38 -3.26
C ASP A 33 -8.57 -14.26 -1.90
N ALA A 34 -7.95 -13.52 -0.98
CA ALA A 34 -8.43 -13.34 0.39
C ALA A 34 -9.29 -12.09 0.61
N LEU A 35 -9.35 -11.18 -0.37
CA LEU A 35 -10.20 -9.98 -0.39
C LEU A 35 -9.94 -8.94 0.71
N PHE A 36 -8.96 -9.13 1.58
CA PHE A 36 -8.57 -8.10 2.55
C PHE A 36 -7.81 -6.96 1.85
N VAL A 37 -8.02 -5.74 2.32
CA VAL A 37 -7.29 -4.55 1.85
C VAL A 37 -5.99 -4.43 2.63
N THR A 38 -4.88 -4.31 1.92
CA THR A 38 -3.54 -4.17 2.49
C THR A 38 -2.67 -3.25 1.64
N HIS A 39 -1.40 -3.13 1.99
CA HIS A 39 -0.42 -2.31 1.29
C HIS A 39 0.89 -3.06 1.04
N GLY A 40 1.65 -2.60 0.05
CA GLY A 40 2.98 -3.16 -0.24
C GLY A 40 3.65 -2.52 -1.44
N ASN A 41 4.87 -2.95 -1.75
CA ASN A 41 5.59 -2.43 -2.91
C ASN A 41 4.93 -2.86 -4.24
N ARG A 42 5.45 -2.36 -5.37
CA ARG A 42 4.96 -2.69 -6.72
C ARG A 42 4.91 -4.21 -6.97
N THR A 43 5.98 -4.93 -6.62
CA THR A 43 6.09 -6.37 -6.88
C THR A 43 5.05 -7.17 -6.09
N GLN A 44 4.74 -6.76 -4.87
CA GLN A 44 3.70 -7.39 -4.06
C GLN A 44 2.31 -7.07 -4.62
N SER A 45 2.05 -5.81 -4.96
CA SER A 45 0.72 -5.35 -5.36
C SER A 45 0.30 -5.73 -6.79
N ILE A 46 1.23 -5.91 -7.72
CA ILE A 46 0.92 -6.05 -9.16
C ILE A 46 -0.03 -7.19 -9.53
N ALA A 47 -0.02 -8.28 -8.75
CA ALA A 47 -0.86 -9.45 -8.99
C ALA A 47 -2.29 -9.32 -8.40
N HIS A 48 -2.59 -8.22 -7.70
CA HIS A 48 -3.82 -8.02 -6.94
C HIS A 48 -4.70 -6.92 -7.56
N VAL A 49 -5.81 -6.59 -6.88
CA VAL A 49 -6.72 -5.51 -7.28
C VAL A 49 -6.14 -4.18 -6.79
N VAL A 50 -5.44 -3.48 -7.67
CA VAL A 50 -4.70 -2.23 -7.36
C VAL A 50 -5.46 -0.96 -7.79
N GLY A 51 -6.62 -1.10 -8.41
CA GLY A 51 -7.40 0.03 -8.88
C GLY A 51 -8.46 -0.37 -9.93
N PRO A 52 -9.10 0.63 -10.56
CA PRO A 52 -8.90 2.05 -10.30
C PRO A 52 -9.43 2.46 -8.92
N TRP A 53 -8.57 3.12 -8.13
CA TRP A 53 -9.00 3.88 -6.96
C TRP A 53 -9.51 5.24 -7.43
N ASP A 54 -10.64 5.68 -6.90
CA ASP A 54 -11.16 7.02 -7.16
C ASP A 54 -11.94 7.55 -5.96
N TRP A 55 -12.60 8.68 -6.14
CA TRP A 55 -13.50 9.28 -5.15
C TRP A 55 -14.96 9.13 -5.59
N THR A 56 -15.86 9.28 -4.63
CA THR A 56 -17.29 9.52 -4.92
C THR A 56 -17.47 10.90 -5.57
N ASP A 57 -18.63 11.14 -6.19
CA ASP A 57 -18.92 12.40 -6.91
C ASP A 57 -18.83 13.66 -6.03
N ASP A 58 -19.02 13.50 -4.71
CA ASP A 58 -18.89 14.57 -3.71
C ASP A 58 -17.48 14.69 -3.11
N GLU A 59 -16.53 13.91 -3.63
CA GLU A 59 -15.14 13.79 -3.18
C GLU A 59 -14.96 13.44 -1.69
N GLN A 60 -16.01 12.92 -1.03
CA GLN A 60 -15.96 12.56 0.39
C GLN A 60 -15.56 11.09 0.60
N GLY A 61 -16.07 10.19 -0.23
CA GLY A 61 -15.84 8.75 -0.15
C GLY A 61 -14.71 8.28 -1.08
N VAL A 62 -14.13 7.12 -0.75
CA VAL A 62 -13.17 6.41 -1.60
C VAL A 62 -13.91 5.28 -2.32
N THR A 63 -13.61 5.10 -3.61
CA THR A 63 -14.10 3.97 -4.41
C THR A 63 -12.94 3.10 -4.89
N LEU A 64 -13.21 1.83 -5.11
CA LEU A 64 -12.32 0.88 -5.79
C LEU A 64 -13.11 0.20 -6.91
N GLU A 65 -12.52 0.13 -8.10
CA GLU A 65 -13.19 -0.34 -9.33
C GLU A 65 -14.52 0.39 -9.61
N GLY A 66 -14.62 1.65 -9.18
CA GLY A 66 -15.76 2.53 -9.45
C GLY A 66 -16.93 2.43 -8.47
N TRP A 67 -16.77 1.74 -7.33
CA TRP A 67 -17.83 1.66 -6.31
C TRP A 67 -17.30 1.46 -4.88
N GLU A 68 -18.18 1.58 -3.88
CA GLU A 68 -17.85 1.55 -2.44
C GLU A 68 -18.11 0.17 -1.80
N GLY A 69 -17.43 -0.87 -2.29
CA GLY A 69 -17.61 -2.25 -1.83
C GLY A 69 -16.88 -2.63 -0.54
N PHE A 70 -16.69 -1.72 0.41
CA PHE A 70 -15.86 -1.97 1.58
C PHE A 70 -16.65 -2.58 2.74
N VAL A 71 -16.04 -3.56 3.41
CA VAL A 71 -16.60 -4.19 4.61
C VAL A 71 -15.52 -4.35 5.67
N ALA A 72 -15.90 -4.16 6.93
CA ALA A 72 -15.06 -4.46 8.08
C ALA A 72 -15.40 -5.86 8.61
N VAL A 73 -14.37 -6.69 8.77
CA VAL A 73 -14.48 -8.06 9.26
C VAL A 73 -13.85 -8.15 10.64
N GLU A 74 -14.60 -8.70 11.60
CA GLU A 74 -14.11 -8.92 12.96
C GLU A 74 -13.20 -10.15 12.99
N LEU A 75 -11.93 -9.94 13.32
CA LEU A 75 -10.92 -10.98 13.53
C LEU A 75 -10.98 -11.51 14.96
N ASP A 76 -10.64 -12.78 15.12
CA ASP A 76 -10.46 -13.38 16.44
C ASP A 76 -9.24 -12.76 17.15
N GLU A 77 -9.22 -12.82 18.48
CA GLU A 77 -8.14 -12.23 19.29
C GLU A 77 -6.75 -12.77 18.93
N ALA A 78 -6.67 -14.03 18.50
CA ALA A 78 -5.43 -14.67 18.06
C ALA A 78 -4.92 -14.17 16.69
N GLU A 79 -5.78 -13.55 15.89
CA GLU A 79 -5.47 -13.03 14.55
C GLU A 79 -5.43 -11.50 14.51
N ALA A 80 -5.68 -10.84 15.65
CA ALA A 80 -5.64 -9.40 15.74
C ALA A 80 -4.25 -8.88 15.33
N VAL A 81 -4.23 -7.97 14.36
CA VAL A 81 -2.99 -7.34 13.87
C VAL A 81 -2.82 -6.03 14.64
N ASP A 82 -1.68 -5.85 15.30
CA ASP A 82 -1.38 -4.66 16.11
C ASP A 82 -2.45 -4.34 17.18
N GLY A 83 -3.10 -5.39 17.70
CA GLY A 83 -4.20 -5.27 18.68
C GLY A 83 -5.53 -4.81 18.09
N LEU A 84 -5.63 -4.67 16.77
CA LEU A 84 -6.86 -4.34 16.05
C LEU A 84 -7.62 -5.62 15.69
N ARG A 85 -8.87 -5.70 16.14
CA ARG A 85 -9.79 -6.81 15.84
C ARG A 85 -10.63 -6.60 14.59
N TRP A 86 -10.44 -5.50 13.87
CA TRP A 86 -11.16 -5.22 12.64
C TRP A 86 -10.18 -5.08 11.50
N GLN A 87 -10.43 -5.84 10.43
CA GLN A 87 -9.67 -5.76 9.20
C GLN A 87 -10.61 -5.34 8.07
N LEU A 88 -10.10 -4.46 7.21
CA LEU A 88 -10.82 -3.99 6.04
C LEU A 88 -10.74 -5.03 4.92
N TYR A 89 -11.87 -5.32 4.30
CA TYR A 89 -12.05 -6.19 3.15
C TYR A 89 -12.79 -5.46 2.04
N TYR A 90 -12.64 -5.96 0.81
CA TYR A 90 -13.31 -5.45 -0.38
C TYR A 90 -14.20 -6.54 -0.97
N ASP A 91 -15.51 -6.37 -0.82
CA ASP A 91 -16.54 -7.28 -1.34
C ASP A 91 -16.77 -7.04 -2.83
N ARG A 92 -15.77 -7.38 -3.65
CA ARG A 92 -15.73 -7.08 -5.09
C ARG A 92 -17.00 -7.45 -5.89
N TRP A 93 -17.74 -8.46 -5.44
CA TRP A 93 -18.90 -8.99 -6.17
C TRP A 93 -20.24 -8.69 -5.51
N ASP A 94 -20.26 -7.90 -4.43
CA ASP A 94 -21.48 -7.62 -3.64
C ASP A 94 -22.22 -8.90 -3.21
N ASP A 95 -21.46 -9.94 -2.89
CA ASP A 95 -22.00 -11.26 -2.54
C ASP A 95 -21.76 -11.59 -1.05
N SER A 96 -21.47 -10.55 -0.26
CA SER A 96 -21.10 -10.64 1.15
C SER A 96 -19.88 -11.54 1.35
N LEU A 97 -18.83 -11.37 0.53
CA LEU A 97 -17.60 -12.17 0.58
C LEU A 97 -17.88 -13.69 0.44
N GLY A 98 -18.65 -14.06 -0.57
CA GLY A 98 -19.07 -15.44 -0.81
C GLY A 98 -20.06 -15.95 0.24
N LYS A 99 -21.02 -15.12 0.65
CA LYS A 99 -21.99 -15.38 1.75
C LYS A 99 -21.29 -15.67 3.09
N GLY A 100 -20.21 -14.93 3.37
CA GLY A 100 -19.41 -15.04 4.58
C GLY A 100 -18.43 -16.23 4.58
N LYS A 101 -18.36 -17.02 3.50
CA LYS A 101 -17.44 -18.17 3.43
C LYS A 101 -15.98 -17.74 3.38
N ALA A 102 -15.66 -16.65 2.68
CA ALA A 102 -14.29 -16.16 2.58
C ALA A 102 -13.73 -15.73 3.95
N VAL A 103 -14.61 -15.39 4.89
CA VAL A 103 -14.27 -14.93 6.25
C VAL A 103 -14.67 -15.93 7.33
N GLY A 104 -14.98 -17.18 6.97
CA GLY A 104 -15.27 -18.24 7.94
C GLY A 104 -16.52 -17.98 8.82
N GLY A 105 -17.49 -17.21 8.33
CA GLY A 105 -18.70 -16.86 9.10
C GLY A 105 -18.49 -15.79 10.19
N ARG A 106 -17.34 -15.10 10.17
CA ARG A 106 -17.06 -13.94 11.04
C ARG A 106 -18.07 -12.83 10.84
N ARG A 107 -18.13 -11.92 11.83
CA ARG A 107 -18.99 -10.74 11.75
C ARG A 107 -18.47 -9.79 10.67
N VAL A 108 -19.36 -9.38 9.78
CA VAL A 108 -19.09 -8.46 8.67
C VAL A 108 -19.99 -7.24 8.80
N LEU A 109 -19.43 -6.05 8.66
CA LEU A 109 -20.16 -4.79 8.65
C LEU A 109 -19.80 -4.00 7.38
N PRO A 110 -20.78 -3.59 6.55
CA PRO A 110 -20.52 -2.63 5.49
C PRO A 110 -19.98 -1.32 6.07
N VAL A 111 -18.95 -0.77 5.43
CA VAL A 111 -18.32 0.49 5.85
C VAL A 111 -18.04 1.38 4.64
N SER A 112 -18.08 2.69 4.84
CA SER A 112 -17.57 3.67 3.88
C SER A 112 -16.18 4.13 4.31
N LEU A 113 -15.35 4.47 3.34
CA LEU A 113 -14.04 5.07 3.57
C LEU A 113 -14.12 6.56 3.25
N GLU A 114 -14.07 7.40 4.27
CA GLU A 114 -14.15 8.86 4.11
C GLU A 114 -12.77 9.50 4.07
N ARG A 115 -12.55 10.36 3.08
CA ARG A 115 -11.37 11.21 2.97
C ARG A 115 -11.45 12.34 3.98
N ARG A 116 -10.44 12.43 4.85
CA ARG A 116 -10.22 13.62 5.69
C ARG A 116 -8.97 14.33 5.26
N VAL A 117 -9.12 15.60 4.85
CA VAL A 117 -7.97 16.43 4.53
C VAL A 117 -7.29 16.82 5.84
N LEU A 118 -6.03 16.41 5.99
CA LEU A 118 -5.23 16.81 7.13
C LEU A 118 -5.03 18.35 7.10
N PRO A 119 -5.25 19.05 8.22
CA PRO A 119 -4.89 20.46 8.37
C PRO A 119 -3.45 20.72 7.93
N GLU A 120 -3.20 21.88 7.32
CA GLU A 120 -1.91 22.23 6.73
C GLU A 120 -0.75 22.14 7.74
N GLU A 121 -0.99 22.54 8.99
CA GLU A 121 0.00 22.46 10.07
C GLU A 121 0.43 21.03 10.39
N LEU A 122 -0.51 20.07 10.42
CA LEU A 122 -0.20 18.66 10.65
C LEU A 122 0.55 18.05 9.46
N ARG A 123 0.17 18.45 8.23
CA ARG A 123 0.88 18.01 7.02
C ARG A 123 2.34 18.47 7.01
N LYS A 124 2.60 19.74 7.35
CA LYS A 124 3.96 20.27 7.46
C LYS A 124 4.78 19.53 8.51
N GLN A 125 4.18 19.23 9.66
CA GLN A 125 4.86 18.47 10.73
C GLN A 125 5.24 17.04 10.28
N GLU A 126 4.35 16.34 9.59
CA GLU A 126 4.64 15.01 9.03
C GLU A 126 5.73 15.06 7.95
N GLU A 127 5.68 16.08 7.06
CA GLU A 127 6.69 16.33 6.03
C GLU A 127 8.07 16.63 6.66
N GLU A 128 8.15 17.54 7.64
CA GLU A 128 9.38 17.87 8.37
C GLU A 128 9.94 16.66 9.13
N GLU A 129 9.09 15.85 9.77
CA GLU A 129 9.52 14.64 10.45
C GLU A 129 10.06 13.60 9.45
N ALA A 130 9.41 13.43 8.30
CA ALA A 130 9.86 12.57 7.22
C ALA A 130 11.21 13.04 6.67
N GLU A 131 11.38 14.33 6.39
CA GLU A 131 12.63 14.92 5.92
C GLU A 131 13.77 14.75 6.94
N ARG A 132 13.48 15.01 8.22
CA ARG A 132 14.45 14.82 9.32
C ARG A 132 14.91 13.37 9.42
N LYS A 133 13.98 12.40 9.31
CA LYS A 133 14.32 10.97 9.29
C LYS A 133 15.16 10.59 8.07
N MET A 134 14.88 11.18 6.90
CA MET A 134 15.68 10.96 5.69
C MET A 134 17.10 11.52 5.80
N GLN A 135 17.29 12.71 6.37
CA GLN A 135 18.61 13.35 6.49
C GLN A 135 19.56 12.64 7.47
N VAL A 136 19.03 12.04 8.55
CA VAL A 136 19.86 11.30 9.53
C VAL A 136 20.44 10.02 8.91
N LYS A 137 19.73 9.36 7.99
CA LYS A 137 20.17 8.10 7.36
C LYS A 137 21.27 8.25 6.32
N SER A 138 21.26 9.31 5.51
CA SER A 138 22.28 9.50 4.47
C SER A 138 23.71 9.67 5.02
N THR A 139 23.84 10.02 6.31
CA THR A 139 25.13 10.22 6.97
C THR A 139 25.71 8.92 7.54
N GLY A 140 24.88 7.88 7.75
CA GLY A 140 25.26 6.64 8.44
C GLY A 140 25.81 5.51 7.55
N ASP A 141 25.54 5.51 6.25
CA ASP A 141 25.78 4.35 5.36
C ASP A 141 26.84 4.55 4.25
N LEU A 142 27.62 5.63 4.27
CA LEU A 142 28.78 5.80 3.37
C LEU A 142 30.07 5.24 3.99
N LYS A 143 30.13 3.93 4.23
CA LYS A 143 31.40 3.17 4.36
C LYS A 143 31.33 1.81 3.69
N THR A 144 30.86 1.74 2.46
CA THR A 144 31.24 0.64 1.56
C THR A 144 32.42 1.10 0.71
N LYS A 145 33.59 0.53 0.99
CA LYS A 145 34.84 0.74 0.25
C LYS A 145 34.60 0.45 -1.24
N LEU A 146 34.67 1.49 -2.05
CA LEU A 146 34.76 1.37 -3.49
C LEU A 146 36.24 1.12 -3.84
N ASP A 147 36.70 -0.12 -3.68
CA ASP A 147 38.00 -0.55 -4.21
C ASP A 147 37.88 -0.72 -5.74
N LEU A 148 37.91 0.39 -6.49
CA LEU A 148 38.16 0.36 -7.93
C LEU A 148 39.60 -0.10 -8.15
N LYS A 149 39.79 -1.31 -8.67
CA LYS A 149 41.08 -1.76 -9.18
C LYS A 149 41.29 -1.15 -10.56
N ASP A 150 42.34 -0.34 -10.70
CA ASP A 150 42.74 0.35 -11.93
C ASP A 150 42.83 -0.62 -13.14
N PRO A 151 42.14 -0.37 -14.26
CA PRO A 151 42.22 -1.22 -15.45
C PRO A 151 43.44 -0.86 -16.30
N LYS A 152 44.64 -1.23 -15.84
CA LYS A 152 45.85 -1.27 -16.67
C LYS A 152 46.68 -2.52 -16.40
N GLU A 153 46.16 -3.68 -16.76
CA GLU A 153 46.98 -4.85 -17.08
C GLU A 153 46.42 -5.57 -18.32
N HIS A 154 46.70 -5.01 -19.49
CA HIS A 154 46.63 -5.77 -20.74
C HIS A 154 48.05 -6.24 -21.05
N ARG A 155 48.35 -7.52 -20.77
CA ARG A 155 49.55 -8.18 -21.34
C ARG A 155 49.23 -8.64 -22.76
N PRO A 156 50.09 -8.40 -23.75
CA PRO A 156 49.96 -9.04 -25.06
C PRO A 156 50.49 -10.47 -24.99
N TRP A 157 49.79 -11.39 -25.65
CA TRP A 157 50.17 -12.78 -25.80
C TRP A 157 51.40 -12.92 -26.71
N LYS A 158 52.35 -13.77 -26.33
CA LYS A 158 53.35 -14.38 -27.20
C LYS A 158 53.26 -15.89 -27.07
#